data_AF-A0AAV0A8Y9-F1
#
_entry.id   AF-A0AAV0A8Y9-F1
#
_cell.length_a   1.000
_cell.length_b   1.000
_cell.length_c   1.000
_cell.angle_alpha   90.00
_cell.angle_beta   90.00
_cell.angle_gamma   90.00
#
_symmetry.space_group_name_H-M   'P 1'
#
loop_
_entity.id
_entity.type
_entity.pdbx_description
1 polymer ?
#
loop_
_entity_poly.entity_id
_entity_poly.type
_entity_poly.pdbx_seq_one_letter_code
_entity_poly.pdbx_strand_id
1 'polypeptide(L)'
;MGFSSELCSPQGHGAVQQMQEAELRLLEGMRKWMAQRVKSDREYAGLLHHMALQESGGQSWSSGPDSHVSQSWAEITSQTENLSRVLRQHAEDLNSGPLSKLSVLIRERQHLRKTYNEQWQQLQQELTKTHSQDIEKLKSQYRTLVRDSAQARRKYQEASKGLRFSFLAVRKPW
;
A
#
# COMPACT_ATOMS: atom_id res chain seq x y z
N MET A 1 13.98 -5.76 -16.27
CA MET A 1 14.05 -5.96 -14.81
C MET A 1 12.82 -5.30 -14.22
N GLY A 2 12.08 -6.02 -13.38
CA GLY A 2 10.76 -5.58 -12.90
C GLY A 2 10.08 -6.62 -12.01
N PHE A 3 9.17 -6.16 -11.14
CA PHE A 3 8.52 -7.01 -10.15
C PHE A 3 7.78 -8.20 -10.76
N SER A 4 7.22 -8.05 -11.96
CA SER A 4 6.52 -9.13 -12.66
C SER A 4 7.42 -10.30 -13.07
N SER A 5 8.70 -10.07 -13.33
CA SER A 5 9.66 -11.12 -13.69
C SER A 5 10.45 -11.65 -12.49
N GLU A 6 10.73 -10.80 -11.51
CA GLU A 6 11.66 -11.11 -10.41
C GLU A 6 10.97 -11.51 -9.11
N LEU A 7 9.72 -11.06 -8.89
CA LEU A 7 8.99 -11.26 -7.63
C LEU A 7 7.67 -12.02 -7.83
N CYS A 8 7.51 -12.75 -8.94
CA CYS A 8 6.33 -13.56 -9.24
C CYS A 8 6.34 -14.89 -8.46
N SER A 9 6.46 -14.81 -7.13
CA SER A 9 6.46 -15.96 -6.23
C SER A 9 5.86 -15.59 -4.88
N PRO A 10 5.44 -16.57 -4.06
CA PRO A 10 4.97 -16.28 -2.70
C PRO A 10 6.02 -15.55 -1.85
N GLN A 11 7.30 -15.87 -2.05
CA GLN A 11 8.41 -15.16 -1.39
C GLN A 11 8.53 -13.72 -1.91
N GLY A 12 8.42 -13.52 -3.22
CA GLY A 12 8.41 -12.21 -3.84
C GLY A 12 7.27 -11.33 -3.35
N HIS A 13 6.07 -11.89 -3.18
CA HIS A 13 4.94 -11.21 -2.55
C HIS A 13 5.25 -10.73 -1.13
N GLY A 14 5.85 -11.59 -0.30
CA GLY A 14 6.27 -11.20 1.06
C GLY A 14 7.29 -10.06 1.05
N ALA A 15 8.25 -10.08 0.12
CA ALA A 15 9.23 -9.00 -0.04
C ALA A 15 8.55 -7.67 -0.43
N VAL A 16 7.57 -7.70 -1.35
CA VAL A 16 6.79 -6.50 -1.73
C VAL A 16 6.01 -5.96 -0.53
N GLN A 17 5.40 -6.82 0.29
CA GLN A 17 4.67 -6.38 1.49
C GLN A 17 5.60 -5.68 2.49
N GLN A 18 6.77 -6.25 2.76
CA GLN A 18 7.77 -5.64 3.65
C GLN A 18 8.28 -4.29 3.11
N MET A 19 8.49 -4.20 1.80
CA MET A 19 8.87 -2.96 1.14
C MET A 19 7.79 -1.87 1.33
N GLN A 20 6.52 -2.20 1.07
CA GLN A 20 5.39 -1.27 1.25
C GLN A 20 5.26 -0.80 2.71
N GLU A 21 5.51 -1.68 3.68
CA GLU A 21 5.55 -1.32 5.10
C GLU A 21 6.71 -0.40 5.46
N ALA A 22 7.90 -0.65 4.90
CA ALA A 22 9.08 0.18 5.11
C ALA A 22 8.87 1.59 4.53
N GLU A 23 8.31 1.69 3.33
CA GLU A 23 7.94 2.98 2.73
C GLU A 23 6.91 3.74 3.58
N LEU A 24 5.87 3.07 4.08
CA LEU A 24 4.90 3.70 4.96
C LEU A 24 5.54 4.23 6.25
N ARG A 25 6.45 3.46 6.86
CA ARG A 25 7.20 3.90 8.04
C ARG A 25 8.07 5.13 7.73
N LEU A 26 8.73 5.16 6.58
CA LEU A 26 9.52 6.32 6.13
C LEU A 26 8.64 7.56 5.98
N LEU A 27 7.52 7.44 5.26
CA LEU A 27 6.60 8.57 5.04
C LEU A 27 6.02 9.10 6.35
N GLU A 28 5.69 8.22 7.28
CA GLU A 28 5.21 8.61 8.61
C GLU A 28 6.30 9.32 9.42
N GLY A 29 7.56 8.86 9.32
CA GLY A 29 8.72 9.56 9.87
C GLY A 29 8.90 10.97 9.29
N MET A 30 8.82 11.09 7.96
CA MET A 30 8.88 12.37 7.27
C MET A 30 7.74 13.30 7.70
N ARG A 31 6.51 12.79 7.83
CA ARG A 31 5.34 13.55 8.27
C ARG A 31 5.56 14.15 9.66
N LYS A 32 6.04 13.35 10.61
CA LYS A 32 6.34 13.81 11.97
C LYS A 32 7.46 14.85 11.98
N TRP A 33 8.52 14.62 11.22
CA TRP A 33 9.63 15.57 11.11
C TRP A 33 9.17 16.91 10.52
N MET A 34 8.37 16.90 9.44
CA MET A 34 7.83 18.11 8.82
C MET A 34 6.86 18.84 9.77
N ALA A 35 6.01 18.10 10.50
CA ALA A 35 5.14 18.69 11.51
C ALA A 35 5.94 19.39 12.63
N GLN A 36 7.05 18.79 13.06
CA GLN A 36 7.96 19.42 14.01
C GLN A 36 8.63 20.66 13.40
N ARG A 37 9.00 20.64 12.11
CA ARG A 37 9.54 21.82 11.43
C ARG A 37 8.54 22.98 11.38
N VAL A 38 7.28 22.70 11.02
CA VAL A 38 6.18 23.69 11.07
C VAL A 38 6.06 24.31 12.46
N LYS A 39 6.08 23.48 13.51
CA LYS A 39 6.00 23.94 14.91
C LYS A 39 7.18 24.85 15.26
N SER A 40 8.40 24.41 14.92
CA SER A 40 9.64 25.13 15.23
C SER A 40 9.69 26.50 14.54
N ASP A 41 9.29 26.56 13.27
CA ASP A 41 9.24 27.81 12.51
C ASP A 41 8.21 28.79 13.09
N ARG A 42 7.03 28.31 13.54
CA ARG A 42 6.02 29.15 14.22
C ARG A 42 6.49 29.69 15.56
N GLU A 43 7.12 28.83 16.38
CA GLU A 43 7.65 29.23 17.68
C GLU A 43 8.74 30.28 17.53
N TYR A 44 9.67 30.07 16.58
CA TYR A 44 10.75 31.02 16.33
C TYR A 44 10.24 32.35 15.77
N ALA A 45 9.27 32.32 14.84
CA ALA A 45 8.58 33.53 14.39
C ALA A 45 7.92 34.30 15.55
N GLY A 46 7.28 33.58 16.49
CA GLY A 46 6.69 34.18 17.69
C GLY A 46 7.72 34.90 18.58
N LEU A 47 8.89 34.29 18.79
CA LEU A 47 9.98 34.89 19.56
C LEU A 47 10.52 36.16 18.90
N LEU A 48 10.78 36.11 17.59
CA LEU A 48 11.26 37.27 16.83
C LEU A 48 10.26 38.43 16.81
N HIS A 49 8.96 38.12 16.67
CA HIS A 49 7.89 39.12 16.76
C HIS A 49 7.89 39.82 18.12
N HIS A 50 8.02 39.05 19.20
CA HIS A 50 8.04 39.61 20.55
C HIS A 50 9.26 40.53 20.76
N MET A 51 10.44 40.12 20.30
CA MET A 51 11.65 40.95 20.35
C MET A 51 11.48 42.28 19.60
N ALA A 52 10.91 42.25 18.39
CA ALA A 52 10.68 43.47 17.60
C ALA A 52 9.67 44.42 18.26
N LEU A 53 8.65 43.89 18.96
CA LEU A 53 7.66 44.69 19.67
C LEU A 53 8.20 45.29 20.97
N GLN A 54 9.04 44.56 21.72
CA GLN A 54 9.58 45.03 23.00
C GLN A 54 10.37 46.34 22.86
N GLU A 55 11.04 46.55 21.72
CA GLU A 55 11.79 47.77 21.39
C GLU A 55 10.89 48.93 20.92
N SER A 56 9.69 48.64 20.40
CA SER A 56 8.72 49.67 20.02
C SER A 56 8.07 50.38 21.22
N GLY A 57 8.04 49.72 22.39
CA GLY A 57 7.38 50.21 23.61
C GLY A 57 8.32 50.76 24.69
N GLY A 58 9.63 50.54 24.57
CA GLY A 58 10.61 50.84 25.60
C GLY A 58 11.71 51.77 25.10
N GLN A 59 11.65 53.02 25.56
CA GLN A 59 12.71 54.03 25.47
C GLN A 59 12.88 54.63 24.07
N SER A 60 12.24 55.79 23.89
CA SER A 60 12.82 56.89 23.11
C SER A 60 14.30 56.98 23.48
N TRP A 61 15.16 56.48 22.59
CA TRP A 61 16.58 56.80 22.63
C TRP A 61 16.61 58.32 22.71
N SER A 62 17.22 58.83 23.78
CA SER A 62 17.27 60.26 24.13
C SER A 62 18.05 61.12 23.11
N SER A 63 18.45 60.52 21.99
CA SER A 63 18.92 61.22 20.79
C SER A 63 17.76 61.31 19.81
N GLY A 64 17.37 62.54 19.46
CA GLY A 64 16.21 62.83 18.62
C GLY A 64 16.12 62.01 17.31
N PRO A 65 14.94 62.04 16.66
CA PRO A 65 14.60 61.19 15.51
C PRO A 65 15.56 61.26 14.30
N ASP A 66 16.48 62.23 14.27
CA ASP A 66 17.46 62.44 13.19
C ASP A 66 18.82 61.76 13.42
N SER A 67 19.02 61.03 14.51
CA SER A 67 20.27 60.29 14.73
C SER A 67 20.40 59.10 13.78
N HIS A 68 21.51 59.01 13.04
CA HIS A 68 21.84 57.86 12.17
C HIS A 68 21.84 56.52 12.92
N VAL A 69 22.20 56.54 14.21
CA VAL A 69 22.18 55.33 15.06
C VAL A 69 20.74 54.90 15.35
N SER A 70 19.84 55.86 15.61
CA SER A 70 18.41 55.59 15.84
C SER A 70 17.74 55.03 14.59
N GLN A 71 18.03 55.61 13.42
CA GLN A 71 17.56 55.10 12.12
C GLN A 71 18.07 53.68 11.83
N SER A 72 19.35 53.42 12.10
CA SER A 72 19.94 52.09 11.91
C SER A 72 19.32 51.05 12.84
N TRP A 73 19.03 51.42 14.10
CA TRP A 73 18.34 50.53 15.04
C TRP A 73 16.90 50.23 14.61
N ALA A 74 16.16 51.24 14.18
CA ALA A 74 14.80 51.08 13.66
C ALA A 74 14.75 50.15 12.43
N GLU A 75 15.76 50.23 11.56
CA GLU A 75 15.87 49.32 10.43
C GLU A 75 16.12 47.87 10.90
N ILE A 76 17.01 47.66 11.88
CA ILE A 76 17.30 46.33 12.44
C ILE A 76 16.03 45.69 13.06
N THR A 77 15.25 46.45 13.82
CA THR A 77 14.01 45.94 14.43
C THR A 77 12.94 45.66 13.36
N SER A 78 12.81 46.51 12.35
CA SER A 78 11.94 46.30 11.18
C SER A 78 12.31 45.02 10.41
N GLN A 79 13.59 44.79 10.14
CA GLN A 79 14.06 43.58 9.47
C GLN A 79 13.84 42.32 10.32
N THR A 80 13.95 42.43 11.65
CA THR A 80 13.64 41.33 12.58
C THR A 80 12.15 40.96 12.53
N GLU A 81 11.26 41.94 12.49
CA GLU A 81 9.81 41.72 12.31
C GLU A 81 9.49 41.12 10.92
N ASN A 82 10.18 41.54 9.87
CA ASN A 82 10.01 40.94 8.54
C ASN A 82 10.44 39.46 8.53
N LEU A 83 11.56 39.11 9.16
CA LEU A 83 12.00 37.72 9.29
C LEU A 83 10.97 36.85 10.05
N SER A 84 10.38 37.39 11.12
CA SER A 84 9.27 36.75 11.84
C SER A 84 8.11 36.40 10.91
N ARG A 85 7.68 37.35 10.05
CA ARG A 85 6.59 37.11 9.09
C ARG A 85 6.94 36.05 8.05
N VAL A 86 8.16 36.09 7.52
CA VAL A 86 8.65 35.09 6.54
C VAL A 86 8.64 33.69 7.14
N LEU A 87 9.11 33.51 8.38
CA LEU A 87 9.10 32.20 9.05
C LEU A 87 7.69 31.70 9.33
N ARG A 88 6.77 32.60 9.70
CA ARG A 88 5.36 32.25 9.88
C ARG A 88 4.75 31.76 8.56
N GLN A 89 5.03 32.45 7.45
CA GLN A 89 4.61 32.05 6.11
C GLN A 89 5.20 30.68 5.72
N HIS A 90 6.50 30.45 5.94
CA HIS A 90 7.14 29.16 5.66
C HIS A 90 6.45 28.01 6.41
N ALA A 91 6.09 28.22 7.68
CA ALA A 91 5.36 27.23 8.45
C ALA A 91 3.96 26.94 7.86
N GLU A 92 3.26 27.97 7.38
CA GLU A 92 1.94 27.84 6.75
C GLU A 92 2.01 27.16 5.38
N ASP A 93 2.96 27.54 4.53
CA ASP A 93 3.19 26.94 3.22
C ASP A 93 3.59 25.46 3.35
N LEU A 94 4.49 25.16 4.30
CA LEU A 94 4.90 23.79 4.59
C LEU A 94 3.72 22.94 5.08
N ASN A 95 2.89 23.50 5.96
CA ASN A 95 1.76 22.81 6.57
C ASN A 95 0.61 22.56 5.58
N SER A 96 0.23 23.58 4.81
CA SER A 96 -0.89 23.52 3.87
C SER A 96 -0.51 22.85 2.55
N GLY A 97 0.75 22.89 2.13
CA GLY A 97 1.24 22.32 0.89
C GLY A 97 1.87 20.93 1.07
N PRO A 98 3.19 20.81 1.23
CA PRO A 98 3.87 19.52 1.26
C PRO A 98 3.39 18.55 2.35
N LEU A 99 3.13 19.03 3.58
CA LEU A 99 2.69 18.17 4.69
C LEU A 99 1.27 17.60 4.48
N SER A 100 0.37 18.39 3.89
CA SER A 100 -0.99 17.93 3.55
C SER A 100 -0.94 16.88 2.44
N LYS A 101 -0.13 17.11 1.39
CA LYS A 101 0.10 16.16 0.29
C LYS A 101 0.71 14.86 0.80
N LEU A 102 1.67 14.92 1.71
CA LEU A 102 2.26 13.73 2.33
C LEU A 102 1.22 12.92 3.12
N SER A 103 0.30 13.60 3.82
CA SER A 103 -0.79 12.94 4.55
C SER A 103 -1.81 12.26 3.62
N VAL A 104 -2.05 12.83 2.43
CA VAL A 104 -2.84 12.17 1.36
C VAL A 104 -2.10 10.94 0.84
N LEU A 105 -0.82 11.08 0.49
CA LEU A 105 0.00 9.99 -0.03
C LEU A 105 0.09 8.80 0.92
N ILE A 106 0.21 9.05 2.23
CA ILE A 106 0.21 7.97 3.24
C ILE A 106 -1.10 7.18 3.21
N ARG A 107 -2.25 7.87 3.14
CA ARG A 107 -3.56 7.22 3.06
C ARG A 107 -3.71 6.41 1.77
N GLU A 108 -3.29 6.98 0.65
CA GLU A 108 -3.31 6.30 -0.65
C GLU A 108 -2.43 5.03 -0.64
N ARG A 109 -1.23 5.09 -0.06
CA ARG A 109 -0.35 3.91 0.05
C ARG A 109 -0.90 2.85 1.01
N GLN A 110 -1.55 3.25 2.10
CA GLN A 110 -2.25 2.32 2.99
C GLN A 110 -3.37 1.59 2.25
N HIS A 111 -4.15 2.33 1.47
CA HIS A 111 -5.22 1.75 0.65
C HIS A 111 -4.64 0.82 -0.43
N LEU A 112 -3.62 1.27 -1.17
CA LEU A 112 -2.97 0.48 -2.21
C LEU A 112 -2.41 -0.85 -1.68
N ARG A 113 -1.78 -0.84 -0.50
CA ARG A 113 -1.28 -2.06 0.16
C ARG A 113 -2.41 -3.04 0.46
N LYS A 114 -3.57 -2.55 0.92
CA LYS A 114 -4.76 -3.38 1.18
C LYS A 114 -5.27 -4.01 -0.12
N THR A 115 -5.51 -3.19 -1.14
CA THR A 115 -6.02 -3.64 -2.45
C THR A 115 -5.06 -4.62 -3.13
N TYR A 116 -3.74 -4.37 -3.07
CA TYR A 116 -2.72 -5.28 -3.59
C TYR A 116 -2.81 -6.67 -2.93
N ASN A 117 -2.95 -6.72 -1.61
CA ASN A 117 -3.05 -7.99 -0.88
C ASN A 117 -4.35 -8.74 -1.21
N GLU A 118 -5.47 -8.02 -1.31
CA GLU A 118 -6.76 -8.59 -1.70
C GLU A 118 -6.70 -9.21 -3.11
N GLN A 119 -6.12 -8.48 -4.08
CA GLN A 119 -5.95 -8.98 -5.44
C GLN A 119 -5.02 -10.19 -5.50
N TRP A 120 -3.91 -10.18 -4.76
CA TRP A 120 -3.03 -11.33 -4.68
C TRP A 120 -3.75 -12.56 -4.13
N GLN A 121 -4.49 -12.42 -3.03
CA GLN A 121 -5.26 -13.50 -2.41
C GLN A 121 -6.34 -14.04 -3.36
N GLN A 122 -7.05 -13.15 -4.06
CA GLN A 122 -8.06 -13.53 -5.04
C GLN A 122 -7.45 -14.41 -6.14
N LEU A 123 -6.34 -13.98 -6.74
CA LEU A 123 -5.65 -14.75 -7.78
C LEU A 123 -5.17 -16.12 -7.27
N GLN A 124 -4.64 -16.18 -6.04
CA GLN A 124 -4.21 -17.46 -5.44
C GLN A 124 -5.38 -18.41 -5.18
N GLN A 125 -6.53 -17.89 -4.76
CA GLN A 125 -7.74 -18.69 -4.55
C GLN A 125 -8.29 -19.22 -5.88
N GLU A 126 -8.38 -18.38 -6.91
CA GLU A 126 -8.82 -18.78 -8.25
C GLU A 126 -7.88 -19.85 -8.83
N LEU A 127 -6.57 -19.65 -8.74
CA LEU A 127 -5.58 -20.64 -9.18
C LEU A 127 -5.73 -21.97 -8.44
N THR A 128 -5.86 -21.94 -7.11
CA THR A 128 -6.01 -23.16 -6.29
C THR A 128 -7.28 -23.92 -6.63
N LYS A 129 -8.39 -23.20 -6.82
CA LYS A 129 -9.67 -23.78 -7.19
C LYS A 129 -9.58 -24.47 -8.56
N THR A 130 -9.14 -23.74 -9.59
CA THR A 130 -9.11 -24.25 -10.96
C THR A 130 -8.07 -25.34 -11.15
N HIS A 131 -6.84 -25.14 -10.66
CA HIS A 131 -5.73 -26.07 -10.93
C HIS A 131 -5.72 -27.30 -10.02
N SER A 132 -6.20 -27.18 -8.77
CA SER A 132 -6.15 -28.27 -7.80
C SER A 132 -7.53 -28.89 -7.61
N GLN A 133 -8.50 -28.12 -7.10
CA GLN A 133 -9.79 -28.67 -6.66
C GLN A 133 -10.60 -29.24 -7.83
N ASP A 134 -10.77 -28.46 -8.89
CA ASP A 134 -11.56 -28.85 -10.07
C ASP A 134 -10.88 -30.00 -10.83
N ILE A 135 -9.55 -29.97 -10.94
CA ILE A 135 -8.78 -31.04 -11.60
C ILE A 135 -8.85 -32.35 -10.83
N GLU A 136 -8.71 -32.34 -9.49
CA GLU A 136 -8.82 -33.57 -8.69
C GLU A 136 -10.24 -34.14 -8.71
N LYS A 137 -11.26 -33.26 -8.71
CA LYS A 137 -12.65 -33.66 -8.92
C LYS A 137 -12.82 -34.34 -10.29
N LEU A 138 -12.29 -33.77 -11.36
CA LEU A 138 -12.38 -34.35 -12.70
C LEU A 138 -11.63 -35.70 -12.80
N LYS A 139 -10.42 -35.80 -12.22
CA LYS A 139 -9.65 -37.06 -12.16
C LYS A 139 -10.41 -38.16 -11.42
N SER A 140 -11.03 -37.84 -10.28
CA SER A 140 -11.80 -38.82 -9.50
C SER A 140 -13.04 -39.31 -10.27
N GLN A 141 -13.76 -38.40 -10.93
CA GLN A 141 -14.89 -38.74 -11.80
C GLN A 141 -14.46 -39.64 -12.96
N TYR A 142 -13.36 -39.31 -13.63
CA TYR A 142 -12.81 -40.11 -14.72
C TYR A 142 -12.46 -41.54 -14.26
N ARG A 143 -11.78 -41.71 -13.12
CA ARG A 143 -11.46 -43.04 -12.57
C ARG A 143 -12.70 -43.87 -12.26
N THR A 144 -13.78 -43.24 -11.80
CA THR A 144 -15.06 -43.93 -11.57
C THR A 144 -15.69 -44.36 -12.89
N LEU A 145 -15.80 -43.46 -13.87
CA LEU A 145 -16.35 -43.78 -15.19
C LEU A 145 -15.58 -44.89 -15.92
N VAL A 146 -14.25 -44.90 -15.81
CA VAL A 146 -13.42 -45.98 -16.36
C VAL A 146 -13.73 -47.33 -15.70
N ARG A 147 -13.88 -47.36 -14.36
CA ARG A 147 -14.25 -48.60 -13.63
C ARG A 147 -15.63 -49.09 -14.03
N ASP A 148 -16.61 -48.19 -14.07
CA ASP A 148 -17.99 -48.52 -14.42
C ASP A 148 -18.10 -49.03 -15.86
N SER A 149 -17.40 -48.36 -16.79
CA SER A 149 -17.31 -48.79 -18.19
C SER A 149 -16.68 -50.18 -18.32
N ALA A 150 -15.56 -50.43 -17.63
CA ALA A 150 -14.90 -51.73 -17.63
C ALA A 150 -15.81 -52.83 -17.05
N GLN A 151 -16.54 -52.53 -15.98
CA GLN A 151 -17.50 -53.45 -15.36
C GLN A 151 -18.68 -53.75 -16.29
N ALA A 152 -19.26 -52.74 -16.93
CA ALA A 152 -20.33 -52.90 -17.91
C ALA A 152 -19.86 -53.76 -19.10
N ARG A 153 -18.64 -53.53 -19.59
CA ARG A 153 -18.03 -54.35 -20.65
C ARG A 153 -17.90 -55.82 -20.26
N ARG A 154 -17.43 -56.10 -19.03
CA ARG A 154 -17.31 -57.47 -18.50
C ARG A 154 -18.68 -58.16 -18.41
N LYS A 155 -19.67 -57.51 -17.82
CA LYS A 155 -21.04 -58.03 -17.70
C LYS A 155 -21.65 -58.36 -19.07
N TYR A 156 -21.47 -57.48 -20.05
CA TYR A 156 -21.91 -57.73 -21.42
C TYR A 156 -21.22 -58.93 -22.07
N GLN A 157 -19.90 -59.06 -21.90
CA GLN A 157 -19.14 -60.20 -22.41
C GLN A 157 -19.55 -61.53 -21.76
N GLU A 158 -19.85 -61.53 -20.46
CA GLU A 158 -20.35 -62.72 -19.75
C GLU A 158 -21.75 -63.11 -20.24
N ALA A 159 -22.68 -62.16 -20.33
CA ALA A 159 -24.03 -62.40 -20.83
C ALA A 159 -24.03 -62.94 -22.27
N SER A 160 -23.21 -62.36 -23.15
CA SER A 160 -23.09 -62.81 -24.55
C SER A 160 -22.46 -64.20 -24.68
N LYS A 161 -21.51 -64.58 -23.81
CA LYS A 161 -21.02 -65.97 -23.74
C LYS A 161 -22.12 -66.93 -23.27
N GLY A 162 -22.88 -66.57 -22.23
CA GLY A 162 -24.03 -67.34 -21.75
C GLY A 162 -25.06 -67.61 -22.85
N LEU A 163 -25.42 -66.59 -23.62
CA LEU A 163 -26.31 -66.72 -24.79
C LEU A 163 -25.77 -67.69 -25.85
N ARG A 164 -24.46 -67.68 -26.13
CA ARG A 164 -23.85 -68.64 -27.06
C ARG A 164 -23.91 -70.08 -26.55
N PHE A 165 -23.66 -70.31 -25.26
CA PHE A 165 -23.77 -71.65 -24.66
C PHE A 165 -25.20 -72.18 -24.68
N SER A 166 -26.19 -71.33 -24.39
CA SER A 166 -27.61 -71.69 -24.50
C SER A 166 -28.01 -72.04 -25.94
N PHE A 167 -27.53 -71.28 -26.92
CA PHE A 167 -27.80 -71.56 -28.34
C PHE A 167 -27.12 -72.84 -28.84
N LEU A 168 -25.92 -73.15 -28.36
CA LEU A 168 -25.21 -74.41 -28.68
C LEU A 168 -25.83 -75.63 -27.96
N ALA A 169 -26.35 -75.46 -26.75
CA ALA A 169 -27.04 -76.52 -26.01
C ALA A 169 -28.39 -76.91 -26.66
N VAL A 170 -29.12 -75.94 -27.23
CA VAL A 170 -30.36 -76.19 -27.97
C VAL A 170 -30.10 -76.85 -29.34
N ARG A 171 -28.86 -76.82 -29.84
CA ARG A 171 -28.49 -77.33 -31.18
C ARG A 171 -27.81 -78.69 -31.22
N LYS A 172 -27.71 -79.43 -30.10
CA LYS A 172 -27.28 -80.85 -30.15
C LYS A 172 -28.48 -81.75 -30.45
N PRO A 173 -28.59 -82.35 -31.65
CA PRO A 173 -29.44 -83.51 -31.85
C PRO A 173 -28.76 -84.75 -31.24
N TRP A 174 -29.60 -85.74 -30.94
CA TRP A 174 -29.25 -87.09 -30.48
C TRP A 174 -28.07 -87.72 -31.23
#